data_AF-A0A6C0B1Y9-F1
#
_entry.id   AF-A0A6C0B1Y9-F1
#
_cell.length_a   1.000
_cell.length_b   1.000
_cell.length_c   1.000
_cell.angle_alpha   90.00
_cell.angle_beta   90.00
_cell.angle_gamma   90.00
#
_symmetry.space_group_name_H-M   'P 1'
#
loop_
_entity.id
_entity.type
_entity.pdbx_description
1 polymer ?
#
loop_
_entity_poly.entity_id
_entity_poly.type
_entity_poly.pdbx_seq_one_letter_code
_entity_poly.pdbx_strand_id
1 'polypeptide(L)'
;MYTASILFFLCYLPEFYANYKNKNGNIYNVPEKIVLLLATSFAFSYAVINDNTELITNYGPILFLDIIALSMRVYYSYKNRKTIMQVTNAELESDSKENEKKENDIESP
;
A
#
# COMPACT_ATOMS: atom_id res chain seq x y z
N MET A 1 25.70 15.03 0.53
CA MET A 1 25.56 13.57 0.35
C MET A 1 24.44 12.98 1.21
N TYR A 2 24.49 13.12 2.53
CA TYR A 2 23.41 12.65 3.43
C TYR A 2 22.07 13.37 3.28
N THR A 3 22.05 14.56 2.65
CA THR A 3 20.84 15.36 2.43
C THR A 3 19.79 14.63 1.62
N ALA A 4 20.19 13.84 0.61
CA ALA A 4 19.27 13.05 -0.21
C ALA A 4 18.60 11.94 0.62
N SER A 5 19.38 11.22 1.43
CA SER A 5 18.85 10.19 2.33
C SER A 5 17.88 10.78 3.36
N ILE A 6 18.22 11.92 3.97
CA ILE A 6 17.35 12.59 4.96
C ILE A 6 16.02 13.03 4.34
N LEU A 7 16.06 13.64 3.15
CA LEU A 7 14.83 14.02 2.43
C LEU A 7 13.98 12.80 2.08
N PHE A 8 14.62 11.70 1.69
CA PHE A 8 13.93 10.46 1.37
C PHE A 8 13.25 9.84 2.61
N PHE A 9 13.94 9.81 3.75
CA PHE A 9 13.37 9.38 5.03
C PHE A 9 12.17 10.23 5.46
N LEU A 10 12.25 11.56 5.27
CA LEU A 10 11.15 12.47 5.56
C LEU A 10 9.93 12.20 4.69
N CYS A 11 10.11 11.86 3.42
CA CYS A 11 9.02 11.43 2.53
C CYS A 11 8.42 10.07 2.92
N TYR A 12 9.19 9.22 3.61
CA TYR A 12 8.78 7.88 3.99
C TYR A 12 7.90 7.85 5.26
N LEU A 13 8.08 8.82 6.16
CA LEU A 13 7.33 8.92 7.42
C LEU A 13 5.80 9.05 7.22
N PRO A 14 5.28 9.93 6.35
CA PRO A 14 3.84 10.02 6.08
C PRO A 14 3.26 8.72 5.54
N GLU A 15 4.00 8.03 4.66
CA GLU A 15 3.57 6.78 4.04
C GLU A 15 3.47 5.66 5.10
N PHE A 16 4.45 5.56 5.99
CA PHE A 16 4.43 4.62 7.11
C PHE A 16 3.31 4.93 8.10
N TYR A 17 3.13 6.21 8.45
CA TYR A 17 2.09 6.63 9.37
C TYR A 17 0.69 6.35 8.81
N ALA A 18 0.48 6.58 7.51
CA ALA A 18 -0.76 6.22 6.83
C ALA A 18 -0.99 4.69 6.83
N ASN A 19 0.03 3.90 6.53
CA ASN A 19 -0.07 2.43 6.57
C ASN A 19 -0.43 1.92 7.99
N TYR A 20 0.19 2.48 9.02
CA TYR A 20 -0.04 2.07 10.41
C TYR A 20 -1.41 2.53 10.95
N LYS A 21 -1.76 3.81 10.77
CA LYS A 21 -2.97 4.41 11.34
C LYS A 21 -4.23 4.04 10.56
N ASN A 22 -4.20 4.13 9.23
CA ASN A 22 -5.38 3.83 8.41
C ASN A 22 -5.53 2.33 8.15
N LYS A 23 -4.56 1.49 8.56
CA LYS A 23 -4.48 0.07 8.21
C LYS A 23 -4.77 -0.12 6.72
N ASN A 24 -4.25 0.80 5.90
CA ASN A 24 -4.61 0.91 4.49
C ASN A 24 -3.99 -0.28 3.74
N GLY A 25 -4.71 -1.39 3.76
CA GLY A 25 -4.37 -2.65 3.12
C GLY A 25 -4.93 -2.73 1.70
N ASN A 26 -4.98 -1.61 0.98
CA ASN A 26 -5.46 -1.63 -0.39
C ASN A 26 -4.55 -2.55 -1.22
N ILE A 27 -5.10 -3.69 -1.65
CA ILE A 27 -4.33 -4.72 -2.36
C ILE A 27 -3.79 -4.19 -3.69
N TYR A 28 -4.44 -3.19 -4.28
CA TYR A 28 -4.01 -2.54 -5.52
C TYR A 28 -2.72 -1.71 -5.36
N ASN A 29 -2.34 -1.33 -4.14
CA ASN A 29 -1.08 -0.62 -3.84
C ASN A 29 0.08 -1.59 -3.52
N VAL A 30 -0.18 -2.89 -3.47
CA VAL A 30 0.85 -3.92 -3.21
C VAL A 30 1.76 -4.11 -4.43
N PRO A 31 1.24 -4.25 -5.68
CA PRO A 31 2.09 -4.37 -6.87
C PRO A 31 3.05 -3.20 -7.07
N GLU A 32 2.58 -1.96 -6.86
CA GLU A 32 3.42 -0.76 -6.91
C GLU A 32 4.62 -0.87 -5.97
N LYS A 33 4.37 -1.32 -4.72
CA LYS A 33 5.44 -1.45 -3.72
C LYS A 33 6.39 -2.61 -4.01
N ILE A 34 5.92 -3.67 -4.68
CA ILE A 34 6.78 -4.75 -5.19
C ILE A 34 7.72 -4.22 -6.27
N VAL A 35 7.23 -3.40 -7.21
CA VAL A 35 8.07 -2.79 -8.26
C VAL A 35 9.14 -1.89 -7.65
N LEU A 36 8.77 -1.06 -6.66
CA LEU A 36 9.72 -0.23 -5.92
C LEU A 36 10.78 -1.07 -5.19
N LEU A 37 10.38 -2.13 -4.50
CA LEU A 37 11.29 -3.04 -3.82
C LEU A 37 12.29 -3.70 -4.79
N LEU A 38 11.85 -4.10 -5.98
CA LEU A 38 12.75 -4.66 -7.00
C LEU A 38 13.74 -3.61 -7.49
N ALA A 39 13.27 -2.40 -7.78
CA ALA A 39 14.14 -1.30 -8.21
C ALA A 39 15.20 -0.97 -7.15
N THR A 40 14.82 -0.89 -5.86
CA THR A 40 15.76 -0.59 -4.77
C THR A 40 16.70 -1.76 -4.49
N SER A 41 16.24 -3.01 -4.68
CA SER A 41 17.09 -4.21 -4.61
C SER A 41 18.16 -4.22 -5.71
N PHE A 42 17.81 -3.87 -6.95
CA PHE A 42 18.78 -3.76 -8.03
C PHE A 42 19.76 -2.61 -7.81
N ALA A 43 19.28 -1.44 -7.36
CA ALA A 43 20.14 -0.30 -7.05
C ALA A 43 21.13 -0.63 -5.92
N PHE A 44 20.67 -1.33 -4.87
CA PHE A 44 21.52 -1.78 -3.78
C PHE A 44 22.54 -2.84 -4.25
N SER A 45 22.11 -3.81 -5.06
CA SER A 45 23.02 -4.83 -5.62
C SER A 45 24.11 -4.20 -6.49
N TYR A 46 23.75 -3.22 -7.32
CA TYR A 46 24.70 -2.43 -8.09
C TYR A 46 25.70 -1.70 -7.19
N ALA A 47 25.22 -1.08 -6.11
CA ALA A 47 26.08 -0.38 -5.15
C ALA A 47 27.11 -1.33 -4.49
N VAL A 48 26.68 -2.53 -4.12
CA VAL A 48 27.55 -3.57 -3.52
C VAL A 48 28.58 -4.08 -4.52
N ILE A 49 28.20 -4.36 -5.76
CA ILE A 49 29.13 -4.88 -6.79
C ILE A 49 30.21 -3.86 -7.14
N ASN A 50 29.89 -2.56 -7.10
CA ASN A 50 30.83 -1.47 -7.41
C ASN A 50 31.55 -0.93 -6.16
N ASP A 51 31.39 -1.57 -5.00
CA ASP A 51 31.96 -1.18 -3.71
C ASP A 51 31.73 0.31 -3.35
N ASN A 52 30.58 0.84 -3.76
CA ASN A 52 30.25 2.24 -3.59
C ASN A 52 29.52 2.46 -2.26
N THR A 53 30.30 2.78 -1.23
CA THR A 53 29.81 3.00 0.15
C THR A 53 28.74 4.08 0.23
N GLU A 54 28.79 5.07 -0.65
CA GLU A 54 27.82 6.17 -0.69
C GLU A 54 26.43 5.69 -1.12
N LEU A 55 26.38 4.87 -2.15
CA LEU A 55 25.14 4.25 -2.63
C LEU A 55 24.63 3.20 -1.65
N ILE A 56 25.51 2.42 -1.02
CA ILE A 56 25.15 1.41 -0.01
C ILE A 56 24.47 2.06 1.20
N THR A 57 25.06 3.14 1.73
CA THR A 57 24.51 3.86 2.89
C THR A 57 23.20 4.57 2.59
N ASN A 58 22.90 4.85 1.32
CA ASN A 58 21.65 5.44 0.89
C ASN A 58 20.57 4.38 0.62
N TYR A 59 20.86 3.40 -0.24
CA TYR A 59 19.90 2.38 -0.66
C TYR A 59 19.68 1.28 0.38
N GLY A 60 20.62 1.02 1.28
CA GLY A 60 20.46 0.00 2.32
C GLY A 60 19.29 0.28 3.26
N PRO A 61 19.22 1.47 3.89
CA PRO A 61 18.08 1.82 4.72
C PRO A 61 16.76 1.95 3.95
N ILE A 62 16.81 2.39 2.68
CA ILE A 62 15.63 2.45 1.80
C ILE A 62 15.06 1.05 1.56
N LEU A 63 15.92 0.10 1.19
CA LEU A 63 15.53 -1.29 0.96
C LEU A 63 14.89 -1.90 2.22
N PHE A 64 15.46 -1.62 3.40
CA PHE A 64 14.89 -2.07 4.67
C PHE A 64 13.50 -1.50 4.92
N LEU A 65 13.28 -0.21 4.65
CA LEU A 65 11.97 0.42 4.78
C LEU A 65 10.96 -0.11 3.77
N ASP A 66 11.35 -0.36 2.52
CA ASP A 66 10.48 -0.96 1.50
C ASP A 66 9.98 -2.35 1.95
N ILE A 67 10.87 -3.18 2.52
CA ILE A 67 10.53 -4.52 3.03
C ILE A 67 9.48 -4.42 4.14
N ILE A 68 9.69 -3.52 5.11
CA ILE A 68 8.74 -3.34 6.22
C ILE A 68 7.41 -2.79 5.71
N ALA A 69 7.43 -1.79 4.82
CA ALA A 69 6.24 -1.19 4.25
C ALA A 69 5.40 -2.22 3.45
N LEU A 70 6.07 -3.04 2.63
CA LEU A 70 5.43 -4.12 1.90
C LEU A 70 4.83 -5.16 2.84
N SER A 71 5.59 -5.56 3.88
CA SER A 71 5.12 -6.53 4.88
C SER A 71 3.87 -6.05 5.60
N MET A 72 3.84 -4.78 6.02
CA MET A 72 2.66 -4.18 6.63
C MET A 72 1.47 -4.13 5.66
N ARG A 73 1.68 -3.71 4.40
CA ARG A 73 0.60 -3.66 3.41
C ARG A 73 0.02 -5.03 3.11
N VAL A 74 0.86 -6.04 2.93
CA VAL A 74 0.43 -7.43 2.72
C VAL A 74 -0.34 -7.95 3.94
N TYR A 75 0.19 -7.71 5.15
CA TYR A 75 -0.47 -8.11 6.40
C TYR A 75 -1.85 -7.47 6.56
N TYR A 76 -1.96 -6.15 6.39
CA TYR A 76 -3.24 -5.44 6.51
C TYR A 76 -4.20 -5.77 5.38
N SER A 77 -3.71 -5.97 4.15
CA SER A 77 -4.54 -6.38 3.03
C SER A 77 -5.19 -7.73 3.27
N TYR A 78 -4.42 -8.69 3.77
CA TYR A 78 -4.94 -10.01 4.13
C TYR A 78 -5.93 -9.93 5.31
N LYS A 79 -5.60 -9.15 6.35
CA LYS A 79 -6.45 -9.01 7.54
C LYS A 79 -7.78 -8.30 7.25
N ASN A 80 -7.76 -7.22 6.46
CA ASN A 80 -8.94 -6.43 6.15
C ASN A 80 -9.81 -7.04 5.05
N ARG A 81 -9.35 -8.10 4.37
CA ARG A 81 -10.12 -8.78 3.31
C ARG A 81 -11.51 -9.23 3.77
N LYS A 82 -11.62 -9.71 5.01
CA LYS A 82 -12.92 -10.11 5.61
C LYS A 82 -13.84 -8.92 5.85
N THR A 83 -13.29 -7.79 6.31
CA THR A 83 -14.07 -6.59 6.60
C THR A 83 -14.53 -5.88 5.32
N ILE A 84 -13.66 -5.80 4.31
CA ILE A 84 -14.01 -5.20 3.01
C ILE A 84 -15.12 -6.02 2.33
N MET A 85 -15.03 -7.36 2.32
CA MET A 85 -16.11 -8.19 1.76
C MET A 85 -17.46 -8.00 2.45
N GLN A 86 -17.48 -7.80 3.78
CA GLN A 86 -18.72 -7.56 4.51
C GLN A 86 -19.34 -6.21 4.17
N VAL A 87 -18.54 -5.16 4.02
CA VAL A 87 -19.03 -3.82 3.64
C VAL A 87 -19.53 -3.82 2.20
N THR A 88 -18.79 -4.40 1.26
CA THR A 88 -19.21 -4.48 -0.15
C THR A 88 -20.52 -5.26 -0.32
N ASN A 89 -20.71 -6.37 0.40
CA ASN A 89 -21.97 -7.11 0.35
C ASN A 89 -23.13 -6.31 0.96
N ALA A 90 -22.88 -5.56 2.04
CA ALA A 90 -23.89 -4.70 2.65
C ALA A 90 -24.30 -3.52 1.73
N GLU A 91 -23.35 -2.91 1.02
CA GLU A 91 -23.63 -1.86 0.03
C GLU A 91 -24.43 -2.40 -1.16
N LEU A 92 -24.04 -3.57 -1.69
CA LEU A 92 -24.80 -4.24 -2.76
C LEU A 92 -26.23 -4.58 -2.32
N GLU A 93 -26.42 -5.05 -1.08
CA GLU A 93 -27.75 -5.31 -0.54
C GLU A 93 -28.58 -4.03 -0.36
N SER A 94 -27.97 -2.91 0.02
CA SER A 94 -28.69 -1.63 0.11
C SER A 94 -29.10 -1.09 -1.27
N ASP A 95 -28.22 -1.16 -2.26
CA ASP A 95 -28.54 -0.73 -3.63
C ASP A 95 -29.62 -1.62 -4.27
N SER A 96 -29.58 -2.93 -3.99
CA SER A 96 -30.60 -3.88 -4.47
C SER A 96 -31.98 -3.51 -3.94
N LYS A 97 -32.09 -3.23 -2.63
CA LYS A 97 -33.36 -2.87 -1.97
C LYS A 97 -33.88 -1.51 -2.40
N GLU A 98 -33.01 -0.55 -2.68
CA GLU A 98 -33.42 0.74 -3.19
C GLU A 98 -34.00 0.63 -4.62
N ASN A 99 -33.38 -0.20 -5.47
CA ASN A 99 -33.88 -0.44 -6.82
C ASN A 99 -35.22 -1.20 -6.83
N GLU A 100 -35.37 -2.23 -6.00
CA GLU A 100 -36.63 -2.98 -5.86
C GLU A 100 -37.78 -2.10 -5.35
N LYS A 101 -37.49 -1.15 -4.45
CA LYS A 101 -38.48 -0.17 -3.99
C LYS A 101 -38.93 0.77 -5.11
N LYS A 102 -38.00 1.29 -5.91
CA LYS A 102 -38.32 2.17 -7.05
C LYS A 102 -39.17 1.47 -8.11
N GLU A 103 -38.93 0.18 -8.35
CA GLU A 103 -39.70 -0.61 -9.32
C GLU A 103 -41.15 -0.84 -8.86
N ASN A 104 -41.36 -1.16 -7.57
CA ASN A 104 -42.69 -1.33 -7.00
C ASN A 104 -43.50 -0.01 -6.92
N ASP A 105 -42.84 1.13 -6.70
CA ASP A 105 -43.46 2.46 -6.71
C ASP A 105 -43.88 2.91 -8.13
N ILE A 106 -43.35 2.29 -9.19
CA ILE A 106 -43.71 2.57 -10.60
C ILE A 106 -44.91 1.71 -11.05
N GLU A 107 -45.11 0.53 -10.47
CA GLU A 107 -46.22 -0.39 -10.83
C GLU A 107 -47.53 -0.15 -10.06
N SER A 108 -47.56 0.75 -9.08
CA SER A 108 -48.79 1.15 -8.37
C SER A 108 -49.28 2.56 -8.76
N PRO A 109 -50.14 2.70 -9.78
CA PRO A 109 -50.89 3.93 -10.05
C PRO A 109 -52.03 4.19 -9.05
#